data_AF-A0A534PQK7-F1
#
_entry.id   AF-A0A534PQK7-F1
#
_cell.length_a   1.000
_cell.length_b   1.000
_cell.length_c   1.000
_cell.angle_alpha   90.00
_cell.angle_beta   90.00
_cell.angle_gamma   90.00
#
_symmetry.space_group_name_H-M   'P 1'
#
loop_
_entity.id
_entity.type
_entity.pdbx_description
1 polymer ?
#
loop_
_entity_poly.entity_id
_entity_poly.type
_entity_poly.pdbx_seq_one_letter_code
_entity_poly.pdbx_strand_id
1 'polypeptide(L)'
;MNLGKLLRSWFTPAPKKVRLPDDPRLAADPWLGGTFARLGERYRLAPDGSQVLRRTGRARFNPMPVWLRSADHMVRGDYEVRGDTAASRALLDERVGGRLSALGLASTGDAIEEWAGSVLTRHYEGRCESPEQAAAAVRFICEESETQVNLAAEP
;
A
#
# COMPACT_ATOMS: atom_id res chain seq x y z
N MET A 1 10.49 -49.87 -23.93
CA MET A 1 10.50 -48.63 -23.11
C MET A 1 11.46 -47.64 -23.75
N ASN A 2 11.01 -46.42 -24.08
CA ASN A 2 11.75 -45.49 -24.91
C ASN A 2 12.21 -44.27 -24.08
N LEU A 3 13.52 -44.13 -23.89
CA LEU A 3 14.22 -43.19 -22.99
C LEU A 3 14.21 -41.70 -23.45
N GLY A 4 13.31 -41.31 -24.34
CA GLY A 4 13.41 -40.07 -25.11
C GLY A 4 12.68 -38.84 -24.55
N LYS A 5 11.98 -38.91 -23.41
CA LYS A 5 11.04 -37.85 -22.99
C LYS A 5 11.37 -37.11 -21.68
N LEU A 6 12.47 -37.41 -21.00
CA LEU A 6 12.75 -36.87 -19.66
C LEU A 6 13.65 -35.62 -19.61
N LEU A 7 14.15 -35.09 -20.74
CA LEU A 7 15.18 -34.04 -20.75
C LEU A 7 14.75 -32.65 -21.28
N ARG A 8 13.45 -32.33 -21.36
CA ARG A 8 12.97 -31.04 -21.92
C ARG A 8 12.38 -30.02 -20.94
N SER A 9 12.45 -30.26 -19.63
CA SER A 9 11.80 -29.38 -18.64
C SER A 9 12.71 -28.34 -17.95
N TRP A 10 14.00 -28.26 -18.31
CA TRP A 10 14.98 -27.41 -17.59
C TRP A 10 15.32 -26.09 -18.30
N PHE A 11 14.66 -25.78 -19.42
CA PHE A 11 14.89 -24.57 -20.21
C PHE A 11 13.61 -23.75 -20.42
N THR A 12 12.84 -23.50 -19.34
CA THR A 12 11.90 -22.37 -19.34
C THR A 12 12.72 -21.11 -19.04
N PRO A 13 12.83 -20.16 -20.00
CA PRO A 13 13.46 -18.87 -19.70
C PRO A 13 12.67 -18.22 -18.57
N ALA A 14 13.37 -17.78 -17.52
CA ALA A 14 12.75 -16.95 -16.50
C ALA A 14 12.08 -15.75 -17.21
N PRO A 15 10.84 -15.37 -16.86
CA PRO A 15 10.17 -14.25 -17.49
C PRO A 15 11.08 -13.03 -17.41
N LYS A 16 11.35 -12.39 -18.56
CA LYS A 16 12.10 -11.12 -18.61
C LYS A 16 11.42 -10.16 -17.64
N LYS A 17 12.08 -9.86 -16.52
CA LYS A 17 11.68 -8.75 -15.64
C LYS A 17 11.59 -7.53 -16.53
N VAL A 18 10.40 -6.98 -16.67
CA VAL A 18 10.20 -5.74 -17.42
C VAL A 18 10.85 -4.67 -16.56
N ARG A 19 12.12 -4.37 -16.85
CA ARG A 19 12.86 -3.28 -16.22
C ARG A 19 12.09 -2.01 -16.55
N LEU A 20 11.35 -1.52 -15.57
CA LEU A 20 10.74 -0.19 -15.64
C LEU A 20 11.87 0.83 -15.79
N PRO A 21 11.61 2.00 -16.42
CA PRO A 21 12.56 3.09 -16.38
C PRO A 21 12.95 3.32 -14.92
N ASP A 22 14.25 3.34 -14.64
CA ASP A 22 14.74 3.61 -13.28
C ASP A 22 14.23 5.00 -12.90
N ASP A 23 13.37 5.06 -11.88
CA ASP A 23 12.92 6.34 -11.35
C ASP A 23 14.11 7.01 -10.64
N PRO A 24 14.63 8.15 -11.13
CA PRO A 24 15.84 8.74 -10.60
C PRO A 24 15.70 9.12 -9.12
N ARG A 25 14.47 9.34 -8.63
CA ARG A 25 14.19 9.64 -7.22
C ARG A 25 14.47 8.42 -6.33
N LEU A 26 14.16 7.22 -6.82
CA LEU A 26 14.46 5.97 -6.13
C LEU A 26 15.96 5.66 -6.10
N ALA A 27 16.70 6.13 -7.11
CA ALA A 27 18.16 6.02 -7.12
C ALA A 27 18.85 7.06 -6.21
N ALA A 28 18.27 8.25 -6.10
CA ALA A 28 18.79 9.33 -5.27
C ALA A 28 18.53 9.14 -3.76
N ASP A 29 17.50 8.37 -3.41
CA ASP A 29 17.06 8.17 -2.03
C ASP A 29 17.08 6.68 -1.65
N PRO A 30 18.05 6.24 -0.82
CA PRO A 30 18.20 4.83 -0.44
C PRO A 30 16.97 4.26 0.30
N TRP A 31 16.25 5.08 1.05
CA TRP A 31 15.08 4.64 1.80
C TRP A 31 13.91 4.39 0.85
N LEU A 32 13.63 5.31 -0.07
CA LEU A 32 12.63 5.11 -1.13
C LEU A 32 13.02 3.95 -2.06
N GLY A 33 14.26 3.93 -2.55
CA GLY A 33 14.77 2.89 -3.43
C GLY A 33 14.67 1.50 -2.80
N GLY A 34 15.05 1.39 -1.53
CA GLY A 34 14.87 0.16 -0.75
C GLY A 34 13.40 -0.25 -0.65
N THR A 35 12.51 0.70 -0.35
CA THR A 35 11.09 0.46 -0.14
C THR A 35 10.46 -0.08 -1.41
N PHE A 36 10.68 0.58 -2.55
CA PHE A 36 10.14 0.14 -3.84
C PHE A 36 10.79 -1.14 -4.39
N ALA A 37 12.06 -1.40 -4.10
CA ALA A 37 12.69 -2.68 -4.43
C ALA A 37 11.99 -3.86 -3.73
N ARG A 38 11.50 -3.64 -2.50
CA ARG A 38 10.74 -4.64 -1.72
C ARG A 38 9.30 -4.74 -2.21
N LEU A 39 8.64 -3.60 -2.47
CA LEU A 39 7.27 -3.58 -3.01
C LEU A 39 7.17 -4.26 -4.38
N GLY A 40 8.20 -4.10 -5.22
CA GLY A 40 8.29 -4.68 -6.55
C GLY A 40 7.49 -3.94 -7.61
N GLU A 41 7.43 -4.50 -8.82
CA GLU A 41 6.92 -3.83 -10.04
C GLU A 41 5.43 -3.46 -10.01
N ARG A 42 4.68 -3.95 -9.01
CA ARG A 42 3.27 -3.59 -8.83
C ARG A 42 3.09 -2.19 -8.25
N TYR A 43 4.14 -1.57 -7.75
CA TYR A 43 4.07 -0.26 -7.10
C TYR A 43 4.96 0.75 -7.82
N ARG A 44 4.53 2.01 -7.81
CA ARG A 44 5.32 3.15 -8.31
C ARG A 44 5.09 4.37 -7.43
N LEU A 45 6.01 5.31 -7.50
CA LEU A 45 5.83 6.63 -6.92
C LEU A 45 5.13 7.53 -7.95
N ALA A 46 4.12 8.28 -7.52
CA ALA A 46 3.43 9.23 -8.36
C ALA A 46 4.36 10.37 -8.83
N PRO A 47 3.99 11.15 -9.87
CA PRO A 47 4.83 12.23 -10.38
C PRO A 47 5.14 13.32 -9.34
N ASP A 48 4.25 13.52 -8.37
CA ASP A 48 4.43 14.42 -7.23
C ASP A 48 5.57 13.99 -6.28
N GLY A 49 6.00 12.73 -6.36
CA GLY A 49 7.08 12.19 -5.55
C GLY A 49 6.66 11.75 -4.15
N SER A 50 5.36 11.73 -3.84
CA SER A 50 4.89 11.42 -2.48
C SER A 50 3.87 10.28 -2.46
N GLN A 51 2.91 10.27 -3.38
CA GLN A 51 1.83 9.28 -3.34
C GLN A 51 2.26 7.95 -3.96
N VAL A 52 1.85 6.84 -3.34
CA VAL A 52 2.07 5.51 -3.92
C VAL A 52 0.97 5.19 -4.93
N LEU A 53 1.39 4.67 -6.07
CA LEU A 53 0.52 4.07 -7.05
C LEU A 53 0.65 2.55 -7.02
N ARG A 54 -0.46 1.83 -7.16
CA ARG A 54 -0.49 0.37 -7.28
C ARG A 54 -1.14 -0.04 -8.59
N ARG A 55 -0.58 -1.07 -9.21
CA ARG A 55 -1.17 -1.71 -10.40
C ARG A 55 -2.30 -2.65 -9.98
N THR A 56 -3.54 -2.24 -10.23
CA THR A 56 -4.75 -3.06 -10.07
C THR A 56 -5.22 -3.49 -11.47
N GLY A 57 -4.90 -4.72 -11.87
CA GLY A 57 -5.15 -5.24 -13.22
C GLY A 57 -3.95 -5.12 -14.19
N ARG A 58 -4.19 -5.25 -15.50
CA ARG A 58 -3.11 -5.49 -16.48
C ARG A 58 -2.29 -4.26 -16.88
N ALA A 59 -2.83 -3.04 -16.81
CA ALA A 59 -2.20 -1.90 -17.50
C ALA A 59 -2.14 -0.57 -16.73
N ARG A 60 -2.93 -0.36 -15.67
CA ARG A 60 -3.06 0.95 -15.03
C ARG A 60 -2.55 0.95 -13.60
N PHE A 61 -1.84 2.02 -13.26
CA PHE A 61 -1.44 2.35 -11.90
C PHE A 61 -2.48 3.31 -11.33
N ASN A 62 -3.09 2.93 -10.22
CA ASN A 62 -4.09 3.73 -9.53
C ASN A 62 -3.48 4.34 -8.27
N PRO A 63 -3.86 5.58 -7.92
CA PRO A 63 -3.44 6.20 -6.67
C PRO A 63 -4.00 5.41 -5.49
N MET A 64 -3.14 5.14 -4.52
CA MET A 64 -3.51 4.53 -3.26
C MET A 64 -3.57 5.61 -2.17
N PRO A 65 -4.37 5.43 -1.11
CA PRO A 65 -4.44 6.38 0.00
C PRO A 65 -3.23 6.21 0.94
N VAL A 66 -2.03 6.20 0.37
CA VAL A 66 -0.77 6.10 1.11
C VAL A 66 0.29 6.99 0.48
N TRP A 67 0.97 7.77 1.33
CA TRP A 67 1.97 8.75 0.96
C TRP A 67 3.26 8.49 1.73
N LEU A 68 4.38 8.81 1.08
CA LEU A 68 5.72 8.68 1.62
C LEU A 68 6.35 10.07 1.68
N ARG A 69 6.95 10.41 2.82
CA ARG A 69 7.81 11.58 2.96
C ARG A 69 9.21 11.09 3.28
N SER A 70 10.09 11.15 2.30
CA SER A 70 11.39 10.53 2.43
C SER A 70 12.38 11.31 3.28
N ALA A 71 12.22 12.63 3.37
CA ALA A 71 13.07 13.50 4.19
C ALA A 71 13.12 13.09 5.68
N ASP A 72 12.08 12.42 6.17
CA ASP A 72 11.98 11.95 7.56
C ASP A 72 11.46 10.51 7.67
N HIS A 73 11.54 9.73 6.59
CA HIS A 73 11.15 8.32 6.52
C HIS A 73 9.71 8.06 7.01
N MET A 74 8.79 8.98 6.72
CA MET A 74 7.40 8.89 7.17
C MET A 74 6.54 8.12 6.16
N VAL A 75 5.68 7.25 6.69
CA VAL A 75 4.56 6.66 5.96
C VAL A 75 3.26 7.22 6.53
N ARG A 76 2.38 7.69 5.64
CA ARG A 76 1.02 8.11 5.97
C ARG A 76 0.02 7.28 5.18
N GLY A 77 -1.02 6.78 5.83
CA GLY A 77 -2.16 6.14 5.19
C GLY A 77 -3.48 6.69 5.68
N ASP A 78 -4.45 6.82 4.78
CA ASP A 78 -5.80 7.29 5.08
C ASP A 78 -6.82 6.16 4.86
N TYR A 79 -7.81 6.04 5.75
CA TYR A 79 -8.94 5.12 5.61
C TYR A 79 -10.26 5.88 5.66
N GLU A 80 -11.11 5.66 4.66
CA GLU A 80 -12.46 6.20 4.60
C GLU A 80 -13.48 5.10 4.98
N VAL A 81 -14.38 5.42 5.90
CA VAL A 81 -15.53 4.57 6.27
C VAL A 81 -16.79 5.43 6.24
N ARG A 82 -17.85 4.87 5.64
CA ARG A 82 -19.16 5.53 5.57
C ARG A 82 -20.10 4.89 6.57
N GLY A 83 -20.80 5.70 7.35
CA GLY A 83 -21.75 5.24 8.35
C GLY A 83 -21.67 6.05 9.63
N ASP A 84 -22.22 5.50 10.71
CA ASP A 84 -22.13 6.12 12.02
C ASP A 84 -20.65 6.32 12.43
N THR A 85 -20.32 7.51 12.92
CA THR A 85 -18.96 7.89 13.27
C THR A 85 -18.37 6.99 14.35
N ALA A 86 -19.13 6.65 15.40
CA ALA A 86 -18.61 5.83 16.50
C ALA A 86 -18.38 4.38 16.05
N ALA A 87 -19.32 3.81 15.30
CA ALA A 87 -19.17 2.49 14.69
C ALA A 87 -17.98 2.44 13.71
N SER A 88 -17.81 3.48 12.89
CA SER A 88 -16.70 3.60 11.94
C SER A 88 -15.34 3.62 12.64
N ARG A 89 -15.21 4.33 13.76
CA ARG A 89 -13.98 4.33 14.57
C ARG A 89 -13.67 2.94 15.13
N ALA A 90 -14.67 2.31 15.76
CA ALA A 90 -14.52 0.98 16.36
C ALA A 90 -14.08 -0.06 15.33
N LEU A 91 -14.70 -0.03 14.14
CA LEU A 91 -14.35 -0.88 13.01
C LEU A 91 -12.89 -0.69 12.57
N LEU A 92 -12.42 0.56 12.46
CA LEU A 92 -11.02 0.83 12.09
C LEU A 92 -10.05 0.38 13.17
N ASP A 93 -10.38 0.57 14.45
CA ASP A 93 -9.55 0.13 15.57
C ASP A 93 -9.41 -1.40 15.59
N GLU A 94 -10.50 -2.13 15.37
CA GLU A 94 -10.52 -3.59 15.26
C GLU A 94 -9.73 -4.09 14.04
N ARG A 95 -10.00 -3.52 12.87
CA ARG A 95 -9.53 -4.06 11.59
C ARG A 95 -8.09 -3.70 11.27
N VAL A 96 -7.71 -2.44 11.52
CA VAL A 96 -6.41 -1.90 11.06
C VAL A 96 -5.56 -1.33 12.19
N GLY A 97 -6.16 -0.81 13.27
CA GLY A 97 -5.45 -0.09 14.33
C GLY A 97 -4.29 -0.88 14.94
N GLY A 98 -4.56 -2.10 15.43
CA GLY A 98 -3.52 -2.95 16.04
C GLY A 98 -2.39 -3.34 15.08
N ARG A 99 -2.73 -3.61 13.81
CA ARG A 99 -1.74 -4.00 12.79
C ARG A 99 -0.87 -2.82 12.35
N LEU A 100 -1.47 -1.64 12.18
CA LEU A 100 -0.73 -0.41 11.87
C LEU A 100 0.18 -0.01 13.02
N SER A 101 -0.28 -0.13 14.26
CA SER A 101 0.56 0.10 15.45
C SER A 101 1.76 -0.83 15.51
N ALA A 102 1.57 -2.12 15.21
CA ALA A 102 2.68 -3.08 15.13
C ALA A 102 3.69 -2.75 14.01
N LEU A 103 3.25 -2.01 12.98
CA LEU A 103 4.09 -1.49 11.90
C LEU A 103 4.67 -0.10 12.21
N GLY A 104 4.42 0.46 13.39
CA GLY A 104 4.93 1.75 13.85
C GLY A 104 4.09 2.97 13.41
N LEU A 105 2.88 2.76 12.92
CA LEU A 105 1.95 3.82 12.53
C LEU A 105 0.89 4.01 13.63
N ALA A 106 0.64 5.26 14.01
CA ALA A 106 -0.38 5.63 14.98
C ALA A 106 -1.47 6.48 14.33
N SER A 107 -2.68 6.42 14.87
CA SER A 107 -3.74 7.35 14.46
C SER A 107 -3.34 8.78 14.85
N THR A 108 -3.38 9.70 13.90
CA THR A 108 -3.06 11.13 14.12
C THR A 108 -4.30 12.01 14.15
N GLY A 109 -5.45 11.48 13.75
CA GLY A 109 -6.71 12.20 13.83
C GLY A 109 -7.77 11.67 12.87
N ASP A 110 -8.97 12.20 13.06
CA ASP A 110 -10.15 11.91 12.24
C ASP A 110 -10.66 13.20 11.61
N ALA A 111 -11.05 13.13 10.35
CA ALA A 111 -11.88 14.11 9.67
C ALA A 111 -13.27 13.51 9.46
N ILE A 112 -14.30 14.32 9.67
CA ILE A 112 -15.70 13.91 9.47
C ILE A 112 -16.31 14.85 8.44
N GLU A 113 -16.88 14.27 7.39
CA GLU A 113 -17.60 14.99 6.36
C GLU A 113 -19.06 14.53 6.32
N GLU A 114 -20.00 15.48 6.29
CA GLU A 114 -21.44 15.18 6.24
C GLU A 114 -22.00 15.49 4.85
N TRP A 115 -22.09 14.47 4.00
CA TRP A 115 -22.63 14.58 2.64
C TRP A 115 -23.45 13.34 2.30
N ALA A 116 -24.78 13.45 2.35
CA ALA A 116 -25.71 12.32 2.17
C ALA A 116 -25.43 11.13 3.11
N GLY A 117 -24.94 11.42 4.32
CA GLY A 117 -24.44 10.47 5.31
C GLY A 117 -23.15 11.01 5.94
N SER A 118 -22.66 10.33 6.98
CA SER A 118 -21.37 10.66 7.60
C SER A 118 -20.25 9.82 6.99
N VAL A 119 -19.16 10.49 6.62
CA VAL A 119 -17.92 9.87 6.16
C VAL A 119 -16.83 10.19 7.18
N LEU A 120 -16.25 9.15 7.77
CA LEU A 120 -15.09 9.24 8.64
C LEU A 120 -13.84 8.95 7.80
N THR A 121 -12.91 9.90 7.75
CA THR A 121 -11.55 9.67 7.26
C THR A 121 -10.59 9.66 8.44
N ARG A 122 -9.91 8.53 8.68
CA ARG A 122 -8.90 8.41 9.73
C ARG A 122 -7.50 8.39 9.14
N HIS A 123 -6.62 9.19 9.73
CA HIS A 123 -5.22 9.31 9.32
C HIS A 123 -4.34 8.46 10.22
N TYR A 124 -3.45 7.69 9.62
CA TYR A 124 -2.39 6.95 10.32
C TYR A 124 -1.03 7.39 9.80
N GLU A 125 -0.14 7.79 10.70
CA GLU A 125 1.22 8.21 10.35
C GLU A 125 2.24 7.56 11.28
N GLY A 126 3.43 7.29 10.75
CA GLY A 126 4.51 6.68 11.51
C GLY A 126 5.83 6.75 10.78
N ARG A 127 6.90 6.97 11.54
CA ARG A 127 8.27 6.91 11.03
C ARG A 127 8.68 5.45 10.86
N CYS A 128 9.07 5.07 9.65
CA CYS A 128 9.54 3.75 9.31
C CYS A 128 11.03 3.82 8.97
N GLU A 129 11.92 3.61 9.94
CA GLU A 129 13.37 3.79 9.75
C GLU A 129 13.94 2.86 8.67
N SER A 130 13.35 1.67 8.50
CA SER A 130 13.81 0.69 7.53
C SER A 130 12.90 0.63 6.29
N PRO A 131 13.50 0.41 5.10
CA PRO A 131 12.72 0.15 3.90
C PRO A 131 11.79 -1.08 3.99
N GLU A 132 12.15 -2.07 4.81
CA GLU A 132 11.32 -3.25 5.10
C GLU A 132 10.03 -2.86 5.80
N GLN A 133 10.13 -2.05 6.84
CA GLN A 133 8.98 -1.58 7.62
C GLN A 133 8.08 -0.70 6.75
N ALA A 134 8.67 0.24 6.00
CA ALA A 134 7.92 1.10 5.08
C ALA A 134 7.17 0.28 4.01
N ALA A 135 7.84 -0.71 3.41
CA ALA A 135 7.21 -1.58 2.41
C ALA A 135 6.09 -2.45 3.01
N ALA A 136 6.23 -2.92 4.25
CA ALA A 136 5.20 -3.67 4.95
C ALA A 136 3.97 -2.78 5.24
N ALA A 137 4.17 -1.56 5.73
CA ALA A 137 3.11 -0.57 5.95
C ALA A 137 2.37 -0.23 4.65
N VAL A 138 3.11 0.08 3.57
CA VAL A 138 2.50 0.39 2.26
C VAL A 138 1.67 -0.77 1.73
N ARG A 139 2.18 -2.00 1.79
CA ARG A 139 1.42 -3.18 1.34
C ARG A 139 0.13 -3.35 2.13
N PHE A 140 0.23 -3.27 3.45
CA PHE A 140 -0.93 -3.41 4.33
C PHE A 140 -2.01 -2.38 4.01
N ILE A 141 -1.63 -1.09 3.93
CA ILE A 141 -2.59 -0.01 3.60
C ILE A 141 -3.19 -0.22 2.22
N CYS A 142 -2.37 -0.58 1.22
CA CYS A 142 -2.86 -0.78 -0.13
C CYS A 142 -3.80 -1.99 -0.27
N GLU A 143 -3.59 -3.05 0.50
CA GLU A 143 -4.42 -4.26 0.45
C GLU A 143 -5.72 -4.10 1.23
N GLU A 144 -5.67 -3.45 2.40
CA GLU A 144 -6.88 -3.17 3.18
C GLU A 144 -7.76 -2.10 2.52
N SER A 145 -7.19 -1.05 1.93
CA SER A 145 -7.96 0.01 1.24
C SER A 145 -8.70 -0.47 0.00
N GLU A 146 -8.29 -1.58 -0.62
CA GLU A 146 -9.05 -2.22 -1.71
C GLU A 146 -10.35 -2.85 -1.21
N THR A 147 -10.42 -3.15 0.08
CA THR A 147 -11.65 -3.56 0.72
C THR A 147 -12.37 -2.30 1.18
N GLN A 148 -13.20 -1.70 0.32
CA GLN A 148 -14.10 -0.64 0.77
C GLN A 148 -14.88 -1.14 1.98
N VAL A 149 -14.64 -0.54 3.14
CA VAL A 149 -15.35 -0.93 4.36
C VAL A 149 -16.63 -0.12 4.43
N ASN A 150 -17.67 -0.64 3.79
CA ASN A 150 -18.99 -0.03 3.79
C ASN A 150 -19.82 -0.64 4.93
N LEU A 151 -19.97 0.07 6.05
CA LEU A 151 -20.81 -0.37 7.16
C LEU A 151 -22.29 -0.44 6.80
N ALA A 152 -22.73 0.27 5.75
CA ALA A 152 -24.11 0.18 5.28
C ALA A 152 -24.44 -1.16 4.57
N ALA A 153 -23.45 -2.04 4.38
CA ALA A 153 -23.60 -3.33 3.71
C ALA A 153 -23.48 -4.54 4.66
N GLU A 154 -23.36 -4.33 5.98
CA GLU A 154 -23.45 -5.44 6.94
C GLU A 154 -24.94 -5.75 7.19
N PRO A 155 -25.41 -6.98 6.88
CA PRO A 155 -26.80 -7.41 7.08
C PRO A 155 -27.15 -7.70 8.54
#